data_AF-A0A928DVH6-F1
#
_entry.id   AF-A0A928DVH6-F1
#
_cell.length_a   1.000
_cell.length_b   1.000
_cell.length_c   1.000
_cell.angle_alpha   90.00
_cell.angle_beta   90.00
_cell.angle_gamma   90.00
#
_symmetry.space_group_name_H-M   'P 1'
#
loop_
_entity.id
_entity.type
_entity.pdbx_description
1 polymer ?
#
loop_
_entity_poly.entity_id
_entity_poly.type
_entity_poly.pdbx_seq_one_letter_code
_entity_poly.pdbx_strand_id
1 'polypeptide(L)'
;FPQYGFPEAGVRYARLARYIGLGGMEDSDQVMVARLIEAIRALAKDLDIPASIQEAGVSEEAFLAQLDQLAEDAFDDQCTGANPRYPLIPEIKQMYLNAFYGDQKNV
;
A
#
# COMPACT_ATOMS: atom_id res chain seq x y z
N PHE A 1 13.60 -10.37 14.69
CA PHE A 1 13.04 -9.91 13.41
C PHE A 1 14.18 -9.57 12.48
N PRO A 2 14.21 -10.04 11.22
CA PRO A 2 15.33 -9.76 10.34
C PRO A 2 15.31 -8.26 9.99
N GLN A 3 16.14 -7.49 10.68
CA GLN A 3 16.49 -6.13 10.33
C GLN A 3 17.42 -6.23 9.12
N TYR A 4 16.85 -6.16 7.90
CA TYR A 4 17.68 -6.00 6.71
C TYR A 4 18.43 -4.66 6.86
N GLY A 5 19.76 -4.69 6.66
CA GLY A 5 20.64 -3.56 6.92
C GLY A 5 20.29 -2.28 6.16
N PHE A 6 19.48 -2.36 5.09
CA PHE A 6 19.04 -1.24 4.24
C PHE A 6 17.62 -1.47 3.67
N PRO A 7 16.84 -0.41 3.40
CA PRO A 7 15.51 -0.53 2.80
C PRO A 7 15.58 -0.92 1.32
N GLU A 8 15.40 -2.21 1.01
CA GLU A 8 15.43 -2.73 -0.37
C GLU A 8 14.07 -2.80 -1.07
N ALA A 9 12.97 -2.52 -0.37
CA ALA A 9 11.62 -2.71 -0.90
C ALA A 9 11.39 -1.92 -2.21
N GLY A 10 11.82 -0.66 -2.27
CA GLY A 10 11.71 0.17 -3.47
C GLY A 10 12.45 -0.41 -4.67
N VAL A 11 13.68 -0.89 -4.47
CA VAL A 11 14.50 -1.52 -5.52
C VAL A 11 13.83 -2.80 -6.03
N ARG A 12 13.24 -3.60 -5.13
CA ARG A 12 12.54 -4.84 -5.50
C ARG A 12 11.26 -4.56 -6.29
N TYR A 13 10.48 -3.55 -5.91
CA TYR A 13 9.31 -3.12 -6.67
C TYR A 13 9.71 -2.55 -8.04
N ALA A 14 10.78 -1.75 -8.12
CA ALA A 14 11.30 -1.26 -9.39
C ALA A 14 11.74 -2.41 -10.32
N ARG A 15 12.39 -3.44 -9.76
CA ARG A 15 12.76 -4.65 -10.51
C ARG A 15 11.53 -5.38 -11.05
N LEU A 16 10.48 -5.53 -10.25
CA LEU A 16 9.21 -6.13 -10.70
C LEU A 16 8.60 -5.33 -11.85
N ALA A 17 8.55 -4.01 -11.74
CA ALA A 17 8.02 -3.13 -12.78
C ALA A 17 8.76 -3.27 -14.11
N ARG A 18 10.11 -3.39 -14.08
CA ARG A 18 10.92 -3.66 -15.28
C ARG A 18 10.65 -5.06 -15.84
N TYR A 19 10.51 -6.05 -14.96
CA TYR A 19 10.27 -7.44 -15.35
C TYR A 19 8.95 -7.62 -16.13
N ILE A 20 7.90 -6.89 -15.75
CA ILE A 20 6.60 -6.93 -16.43
C ILE A 20 6.50 -5.91 -17.59
N GLY A 21 7.59 -5.24 -17.95
CA GLY A 21 7.67 -4.38 -19.14
C GLY A 21 7.12 -2.96 -19.00
N LEU A 22 7.03 -2.40 -17.78
CA LEU A 22 6.57 -1.01 -17.56
C LEU A 22 7.65 0.05 -17.84
N GLY A 23 8.89 -0.34 -18.14
CA GLY A 23 10.00 0.58 -18.34
C GLY A 23 11.35 -0.11 -18.51
N GLY A 24 12.39 0.71 -18.66
CA GLY A 24 13.75 0.29 -19.01
C GLY A 24 14.76 0.35 -17.86
N MET A 25 16.02 0.07 -18.18
CA MET A 25 17.13 0.12 -17.21
C MET A 25 17.60 1.56 -16.94
N GLU A 26 17.28 2.47 -17.85
CA GLU A 26 17.55 3.90 -17.80
C GLU A 26 16.60 4.67 -16.85
N ASP A 27 15.42 4.11 -16.57
CA ASP A 27 14.46 4.69 -15.65
C ASP A 27 14.93 4.52 -14.19
N SER A 28 14.78 5.56 -13.37
CA SER A 28 15.09 5.49 -11.94
C SER A 28 14.14 4.55 -11.21
N ASP A 29 14.58 3.97 -10.09
CA ASP A 29 13.74 3.06 -9.29
C ASP A 29 12.45 3.75 -8.79
N GLN A 30 12.52 5.05 -8.47
CA GLN A 30 11.34 5.83 -8.09
C GLN A 30 10.30 5.92 -9.22
N VAL A 31 10.75 6.18 -10.46
CA VAL A 31 9.88 6.21 -11.64
C VAL A 31 9.26 4.84 -11.89
N MET A 32 10.05 3.78 -11.76
CA MET A 32 9.56 2.41 -11.94
C MET A 32 8.51 2.01 -10.89
N VAL A 33 8.69 2.39 -9.62
CA VAL A 33 7.69 2.18 -8.56
C VAL A 33 6.41 2.96 -8.86
N ALA A 34 6.51 4.23 -9.29
CA ALA A 34 5.34 5.02 -9.66
C ALA A 34 4.56 4.40 -10.81
N ARG A 35 5.25 3.93 -11.87
CA ARG A 35 4.59 3.22 -12.98
C ARG A 35 3.91 1.93 -12.54
N LEU A 36 4.50 1.18 -11.61
CA LEU A 36 3.89 -0.01 -11.05
C LEU A 36 2.58 0.31 -10.30
N ILE A 37 2.58 1.38 -9.50
CA ILE A 37 1.38 1.86 -8.80
C ILE A 37 0.28 2.22 -9.82
N GLU A 38 0.62 2.98 -10.86
CA GLU A 38 -0.35 3.36 -11.91
C GLU A 38 -0.87 2.15 -12.69
N ALA A 39 -0.02 1.17 -12.99
CA ALA A 39 -0.44 -0.07 -13.65
C ALA A 39 -1.42 -0.89 -12.79
N ILE A 40 -1.19 -0.98 -11.47
CA ILE A 40 -2.10 -1.65 -10.53
C ILE A 40 -3.44 -0.91 -10.48
N ARG A 41 -3.42 0.44 -10.43
CA ARG A 41 -4.64 1.26 -10.44
C ARG A 41 -5.44 1.10 -11.73
N ALA A 42 -4.75 1.10 -12.88
CA ALA A 42 -5.38 0.87 -14.18
C ALA A 42 -6.03 -0.52 -14.24
N LEU A 43 -5.32 -1.56 -13.79
CA LEU A 43 -5.87 -2.91 -13.73
C LEU A 43 -7.09 -3.02 -12.80
N ALA A 44 -7.03 -2.39 -11.63
CA ALA A 44 -8.16 -2.37 -10.70
C ALA A 44 -9.40 -1.71 -11.34
N LYS A 45 -9.20 -0.60 -12.05
CA LYS A 45 -10.26 0.07 -12.81
C LYS A 45 -10.83 -0.79 -13.94
N ASP A 46 -9.97 -1.47 -14.70
CA ASP A 46 -10.40 -2.36 -15.80
C ASP A 46 -11.23 -3.55 -15.30
N LEU A 47 -11.09 -3.90 -14.02
CA LEU A 47 -11.85 -4.94 -13.32
C LEU A 47 -13.04 -4.38 -12.51
N ASP A 48 -13.38 -3.11 -12.68
CA ASP A 48 -14.46 -2.41 -11.95
C ASP A 48 -14.32 -2.50 -10.40
N ILE A 49 -13.08 -2.54 -9.90
CA ILE A 49 -12.79 -2.50 -8.46
C ILE A 49 -12.89 -1.05 -7.98
N PRO A 50 -13.68 -0.75 -6.92
CA PRO A 50 -13.77 0.60 -6.35
C PRO A 50 -12.40 1.17 -5.97
N ALA A 51 -12.19 2.48 -6.16
CA ALA A 51 -10.90 3.11 -5.91
C ALA A 51 -10.63 3.36 -4.42
N SER A 52 -11.65 3.23 -3.57
CA SER A 52 -11.57 3.43 -2.13
C SER A 52 -12.56 2.54 -1.37
N ILE A 53 -12.34 2.38 -0.07
CA ILE A 53 -13.27 1.65 0.80
C ILE A 53 -14.63 2.39 0.90
N GLN A 54 -14.62 3.73 0.81
CA GLN A 54 -15.85 4.53 0.75
C GLN A 54 -16.64 4.25 -0.53
N GLU A 55 -15.99 4.19 -1.69
CA GLU A 55 -16.64 3.84 -2.96
C GLU A 55 -17.17 2.41 -2.98
N ALA A 56 -16.60 1.52 -2.18
CA ALA A 56 -17.11 0.16 -1.96
C ALA A 56 -18.39 0.10 -1.09
N GLY A 57 -18.87 1.24 -0.57
CA GLY A 57 -20.14 1.35 0.14
C GLY A 57 -20.06 1.24 1.67
N VAL A 58 -18.87 1.31 2.26
CA VAL A 58 -18.71 1.34 3.73
C VAL A 58 -19.03 2.73 4.25
N SER A 59 -19.88 2.82 5.29
CA SER A 59 -20.19 4.11 5.90
C SER A 59 -18.99 4.66 6.68
N GLU A 60 -18.76 5.96 6.54
CA GLU A 60 -17.67 6.66 7.23
C GLU A 60 -17.79 6.53 8.75
N GLU A 61 -19.00 6.64 9.28
CA GLU A 61 -19.29 6.48 10.71
C GLU A 61 -18.87 5.09 11.22
N ALA A 62 -19.24 4.01 10.51
CA ALA A 62 -18.90 2.65 10.92
C ALA A 62 -17.40 2.37 10.76
N PHE A 63 -16.78 2.94 9.74
CA PHE A 63 -15.34 2.83 9.52
C PHE A 63 -14.54 3.53 10.63
N LEU A 64 -14.83 4.81 10.89
CA LEU A 64 -14.13 5.59 11.92
C LEU A 64 -14.33 5.01 13.32
N ALA A 65 -15.51 4.46 13.61
CA ALA A 65 -15.79 3.79 14.89
C ALA A 65 -14.94 2.53 15.13
N GLN A 66 -14.50 1.85 14.06
CA GLN A 66 -13.72 0.60 14.14
C GLN A 66 -12.23 0.80 13.82
N LEU A 67 -11.85 1.97 13.32
CA LEU A 67 -10.52 2.24 12.78
C LEU A 67 -9.37 1.93 13.76
N ASP A 68 -9.54 2.25 15.04
CA ASP A 68 -8.52 1.97 16.06
C ASP A 68 -8.33 0.46 16.27
N GLN A 69 -9.42 -0.30 16.39
CA GLN A 69 -9.35 -1.75 16.53
C GLN A 69 -8.77 -2.42 15.28
N LEU A 70 -9.16 -1.98 14.09
CA LEU A 70 -8.62 -2.49 12.83
C LEU A 70 -7.11 -2.31 12.73
N ALA A 71 -6.58 -1.18 13.22
CA ALA A 71 -5.14 -0.91 13.19
C ALA A 71 -4.37 -1.77 14.19
N GLU A 72 -4.93 -2.05 15.37
CA GLU A 72 -4.37 -2.99 16.36
C GLU A 72 -4.40 -4.43 15.83
N ASP A 73 -5.53 -4.88 15.32
CA ASP A 73 -5.69 -6.23 14.76
C ASP A 73 -4.72 -6.47 13.58
N ALA A 74 -4.55 -5.48 12.70
CA ALA A 74 -3.60 -5.56 11.60
C ALA A 74 -2.14 -5.58 12.07
N PHE A 75 -1.82 -4.90 13.17
CA PHE A 75 -0.47 -4.96 13.76
C PHE A 75 -0.17 -6.35 14.35
N ASP A 76 -1.15 -6.97 15.00
CA ASP A 76 -1.04 -8.29 15.63
C ASP A 76 -1.20 -9.48 14.66
N ASP A 77 -1.55 -9.22 13.39
CA ASP A 77 -1.64 -10.24 12.36
C ASP A 77 -0.29 -10.91 12.09
N GLN A 78 -0.29 -12.24 11.99
CA GLN A 78 0.93 -13.03 11.79
C GLN A 78 1.67 -12.69 10.48
N CYS A 79 0.98 -12.13 9.50
CA CYS A 79 1.57 -11.70 8.23
C CYS A 79 2.41 -10.41 8.40
N THR A 80 2.09 -9.54 9.36
CA THR A 80 2.77 -8.25 9.56
C THR A 80 4.24 -8.42 9.92
N GLY A 81 4.58 -9.51 10.63
CA GLY A 81 5.96 -9.84 10.97
C GLY A 81 6.90 -10.07 9.78
N ALA A 82 6.35 -10.35 8.59
CA ALA A 82 7.10 -10.54 7.35
C ALA A 82 7.19 -9.26 6.49
N ASN A 83 6.51 -8.18 6.87
CA ASN A 83 6.53 -6.93 6.12
C ASN A 83 7.95 -6.31 6.12
N PRO A 84 8.45 -5.81 4.98
CA PRO A 84 9.83 -5.29 4.88
C PRO A 84 10.10 -4.04 5.73
N ARG A 85 9.05 -3.32 6.15
CA ARG A 85 9.09 -2.24 7.15
C ARG A 85 8.23 -2.68 8.33
N TYR A 86 8.78 -2.68 9.54
CA TYR A 86 7.95 -2.88 10.73
C TYR A 86 7.08 -1.64 10.95
N PRO A 87 5.75 -1.73 10.82
CA PRO A 87 4.88 -0.56 10.92
C PRO A 87 4.57 -0.23 12.38
N LEU A 88 4.23 1.03 12.65
CA LEU A 88 3.59 1.44 13.90
C LEU A 88 2.06 1.46 13.73
N ILE A 89 1.30 1.21 14.80
CA ILE A 89 -0.18 1.27 14.78
C ILE A 89 -0.69 2.61 14.20
N PRO A 90 -0.13 3.80 14.55
CA PRO A 90 -0.53 5.06 13.93
C PRO A 90 -0.27 5.12 12.41
N GLU A 91 0.79 4.47 11.93
CA GLU A 91 1.10 4.39 10.50
C GLU A 91 0.05 3.52 9.78
N ILE A 92 -0.33 2.38 10.37
CA ILE A 92 -1.42 1.52 9.87
C ILE A 92 -2.75 2.28 9.84
N LYS A 93 -3.07 3.02 10.90
CA LYS A 93 -4.27 3.87 10.97
C LYS A 93 -4.30 4.89 9.83
N GLN A 94 -3.17 5.54 9.55
CA GLN A 94 -3.07 6.48 8.44
C GLN A 94 -3.21 5.79 7.07
N MET A 95 -2.68 4.57 6.91
CA MET A 95 -2.90 3.76 5.69
C MET A 95 -4.38 3.43 5.48
N TYR A 96 -5.09 3.04 6.54
CA TYR A 96 -6.54 2.81 6.46
C TYR A 96 -7.31 4.06 6.05
N LEU A 97 -6.98 5.22 6.63
CA LEU A 97 -7.61 6.50 6.25
C LEU A 97 -7.35 6.85 4.78
N ASN A 98 -6.12 6.68 4.31
CA ASN A 98 -5.75 6.88 2.90
C ASN A 98 -6.57 5.96 1.98
N ALA A 99 -6.70 4.67 2.33
CA ALA A 99 -7.49 3.70 1.58
C ALA A 99 -9.00 3.99 1.63
N PHE A 100 -9.51 4.54 2.73
CA PHE A 100 -10.92 4.89 2.87
C PHE A 100 -11.32 6.07 2.01
N TYR A 101 -10.54 7.16 2.03
CA TYR A 101 -10.86 8.36 1.25
C TYR A 101 -10.28 8.36 -0.18
N GLY A 102 -9.44 7.38 -0.53
CA GLY A 102 -8.75 7.35 -1.83
C GLY A 102 -7.65 8.41 -1.98
N ASP A 103 -7.09 8.89 -0.86
CA ASP A 103 -6.07 9.94 -0.80
C ASP A 103 -4.66 9.37 -0.48
N GLN A 104 -3.60 10.11 -0.76
CA GLN A 104 -2.21 9.72 -0.47
C GLN A 104 -1.52 10.73 0.46
N LYS A 105 -1.79 10.62 1.76
CA LYS A 105 -1.00 11.31 2.79
C LYS A 105 0.20 10.47 3.19
N ASN A 106 1.30 11.13 3.59
CA ASN A 106 2.51 10.45 4.02
C ASN A 106 2.28 9.57 5.26
N VAL A 107 2.91 8.39 5.26
CA VAL A 107 2.83 7.34 6.30
C VAL A 107 4.22 7.00 6.85
#